data_AF-A0A3M1PPK0-F1
#
_entry.id   AF-A0A3M1PPK0-F1
#
_cell.length_a   1.000
_cell.length_b   1.000
_cell.length_c   1.000
_cell.angle_alpha   90.00
_cell.angle_beta   90.00
_cell.angle_gamma   90.00
#
_symmetry.space_group_name_H-M   'P 1'
#
loop_
_entity.id
_entity.type
_entity.pdbx_description
1 polymer ?
#
loop_
_entity_poly.entity_id
_entity_poly.type
_entity_poly.pdbx_seq_one_letter_code
_entity_poly.pdbx_strand_id
1 'polypeptide(L)'
;ELAERMAEKGTTVIKTLMKLGVMATINDTLDQDTAELVVVELGHEPKRVSEADVEQVLQTEEDRPEDLKPRPPVVTVMGHVDHGKTSLLDALRETDVAAHEAGGITQHIGAYQVVVGDGARITFIDTPGHEAFTQMRARGAQVTDIVVLVVAADDGVMPQTVEAINHARAAEVPMIVAINKIDKPGADPDRIRQELLQYNVQVEKLGGDVLDVEVSALKRQGLDDLIEAILLQAELLDLKANPDRPAEGVIIEAKLEQGRGPVATVLVRRGTLHVGDVFVGGAEWGRVRAMMDERGRKLAEAGPSQPVEVLGFQGTPEAGDDFVVVGEEAKAREVSEYRKEQRRRKRLTRGATSVEALLSKLKESKAQEFPVIVKADVQGSLEAIVQALEKIGNEEIRAHVIHAAVGGVTETDVTLA
;
A
#
# COMPACT_ATOMS: atom_id res chain seq x y z
N GLU A 1 7.37 -6.60 -32.37
CA GLU A 1 8.30 -6.90 -31.26
C GLU A 1 9.36 -7.97 -31.57
N LEU A 2 9.06 -9.29 -31.57
CA LEU A 2 10.11 -10.32 -31.76
C LEU A 2 10.92 -10.14 -33.07
N ALA A 3 10.22 -9.86 -34.17
CA ALA A 3 10.86 -9.55 -35.46
C ALA A 3 11.75 -8.29 -35.40
N GLU A 4 11.33 -7.26 -34.66
CA GLU A 4 12.10 -6.03 -34.48
C GLU A 4 13.34 -6.26 -33.61
N ARG A 5 13.23 -7.06 -32.54
CA ARG A 5 14.37 -7.46 -31.69
C ARG A 5 15.42 -8.26 -32.45
N MET A 6 15.03 -9.00 -33.50
CA MET A 6 15.93 -9.73 -34.41
C MET A 6 16.38 -8.91 -35.63
N ALA A 7 15.91 -7.68 -35.79
CA ALA A 7 16.09 -6.87 -37.01
C ALA A 7 15.62 -7.57 -38.31
N GLU A 8 14.60 -8.43 -38.19
CA GLU A 8 14.02 -9.22 -39.27
C GLU A 8 12.64 -8.69 -39.69
N LYS A 9 12.21 -9.01 -40.91
CA LYS A 9 10.86 -8.64 -41.35
C LYS A 9 9.83 -9.55 -40.69
N GLY A 10 8.73 -9.00 -40.17
CA GLY A 10 7.64 -9.78 -39.57
C GLY A 10 7.07 -10.87 -40.49
N THR A 11 7.08 -10.66 -41.80
CA THR A 11 6.72 -11.67 -42.81
C THR A 11 7.66 -12.88 -42.85
N THR A 12 8.94 -12.70 -42.53
CA THR A 12 9.95 -13.77 -42.46
C THR A 12 9.71 -14.64 -41.22
N VAL A 13 9.39 -14.00 -40.09
CA VAL A 13 9.05 -14.68 -38.83
C VAL A 13 7.77 -15.52 -38.99
N ILE A 14 6.70 -14.97 -39.58
CA ILE A 14 5.46 -15.72 -39.86
C ILE A 14 5.71 -16.92 -40.78
N LYS A 15 6.50 -16.74 -41.85
CA LYS A 15 6.82 -17.85 -42.76
C LYS A 15 7.57 -18.98 -42.05
N THR A 16 8.42 -18.64 -41.09
CA THR A 16 9.19 -19.62 -40.31
C THR A 16 8.29 -20.35 -39.30
N LEU A 17 7.39 -19.64 -38.63
CA LEU A 17 6.34 -20.24 -37.80
C LEU A 17 5.45 -21.21 -38.57
N MET A 18 5.04 -20.84 -39.79
CA MET A 18 4.25 -21.72 -40.65
C MET A 18 5.00 -22.99 -41.06
N LYS A 19 6.31 -22.91 -41.29
CA LYS A 19 7.16 -24.10 -41.58
C LYS A 19 7.26 -25.03 -40.37
N LEU A 20 7.26 -24.47 -39.16
CA LEU A 20 7.26 -25.21 -37.89
C LEU A 20 5.87 -25.74 -37.49
N GLY A 21 4.85 -25.52 -38.33
CA GLY A 21 3.50 -26.01 -38.09
C GLY A 21 2.65 -25.14 -37.16
N VAL A 22 3.13 -23.95 -36.79
CA VAL A 22 2.41 -23.00 -35.93
C VAL A 22 1.76 -21.91 -36.80
N MET A 23 0.43 -21.83 -36.76
CA MET A 23 -0.31 -20.76 -37.42
C MET A 23 -0.47 -19.58 -36.47
N ALA A 24 0.22 -18.48 -36.78
CA ALA A 24 0.14 -17.23 -36.05
C ALA A 24 0.04 -16.03 -37.03
N THR A 25 -0.65 -14.99 -36.60
CA THR A 25 -0.76 -13.70 -37.27
C THR A 25 0.21 -12.68 -36.64
N ILE A 26 0.42 -11.53 -37.30
CA ILE A 26 1.37 -10.48 -36.82
C ILE A 26 1.06 -10.00 -35.39
N ASN A 27 -0.19 -10.10 -34.95
CA ASN A 27 -0.64 -9.59 -33.65
C ASN A 27 -0.79 -10.70 -32.59
N ASP A 28 -0.55 -11.96 -32.94
CA ASP A 28 -0.71 -13.07 -31.99
C ASP A 28 0.51 -13.15 -31.05
N THR A 29 0.23 -13.30 -29.76
CA THR A 29 1.25 -13.56 -28.73
C THR A 29 1.79 -14.98 -28.86
N LEU A 30 3.11 -15.12 -28.93
CA LEU A 30 3.84 -16.39 -29.02
C LEU A 30 4.33 -16.81 -27.64
N ASP A 31 4.28 -18.10 -27.34
CA ASP A 31 4.93 -18.68 -26.16
C ASP A 31 6.46 -18.70 -26.32
N GLN A 32 7.18 -18.70 -25.19
CA GLN A 32 8.65 -18.61 -25.19
C GLN A 32 9.33 -19.79 -25.89
N ASP A 33 8.75 -20.99 -25.81
CA ASP A 33 9.33 -22.19 -26.42
C ASP A 33 9.23 -22.11 -27.95
N THR A 34 8.08 -21.69 -28.47
CA THR A 34 7.88 -21.43 -29.90
C THR A 34 8.73 -20.27 -30.40
N ALA A 35 8.85 -19.18 -29.62
CA ALA A 35 9.69 -18.04 -29.98
C ALA A 35 11.17 -18.44 -30.08
N GLU A 36 11.67 -19.25 -29.15
CA GLU A 36 13.04 -19.77 -29.16
C GLU A 36 13.33 -20.61 -30.40
N LEU A 37 12.42 -21.52 -30.77
CA LEU A 37 12.56 -22.33 -31.99
C LEU A 37 12.70 -21.46 -33.25
N VAL A 38 11.92 -20.38 -33.35
CA VAL A 38 11.98 -19.46 -34.48
C VAL A 38 13.27 -18.65 -34.50
N VAL A 39 13.74 -18.22 -33.33
CA VAL A 39 14.99 -17.46 -33.18
C VAL A 39 16.20 -18.31 -33.63
N VAL A 40 16.25 -19.58 -33.20
CA VAL A 40 17.28 -20.55 -33.60
C VAL A 40 17.23 -20.85 -35.10
N GLU A 41 16.03 -21.07 -35.65
CA GLU A 41 15.83 -21.36 -37.08
C GLU A 41 16.23 -20.17 -37.98
N LEU A 42 16.11 -18.94 -37.47
CA LEU A 42 16.56 -17.72 -38.13
C LEU A 42 18.06 -17.43 -37.91
N GLY A 43 18.78 -18.30 -37.19
CA GLY A 43 20.22 -18.21 -36.99
C GLY A 43 20.65 -17.22 -35.90
N HIS A 44 19.73 -16.81 -35.02
CA HIS A 44 20.01 -15.96 -33.87
C HIS A 44 20.18 -16.82 -32.61
N GLU A 45 20.93 -16.31 -31.63
CA GLU A 45 21.12 -16.98 -30.35
C GLU A 45 19.98 -16.56 -29.39
N PRO A 46 19.11 -17.50 -28.95
CA PRO A 46 18.01 -17.17 -28.08
C PRO A 46 18.52 -16.81 -26.68
N LYS A 47 18.32 -15.55 -26.29
CA LYS A 47 18.51 -15.14 -24.90
C LYS A 47 17.18 -15.25 -24.18
N ARG A 48 16.97 -16.37 -23.47
CA ARG A 48 15.82 -16.50 -22.55
C ARG A 48 15.97 -15.44 -21.47
N VAL A 49 14.98 -14.55 -21.40
CA VAL A 49 14.74 -13.76 -20.21
C VAL A 49 13.87 -14.64 -19.33
N SER A 50 14.44 -15.17 -18.26
CA SER A 50 13.68 -15.99 -17.32
C SER A 50 12.60 -15.13 -16.64
N GLU A 51 11.51 -15.76 -16.19
CA GLU A 51 10.48 -15.10 -15.36
C GLU A 51 11.10 -14.35 -14.15
N ALA A 52 12.23 -14.85 -13.64
CA ALA A 52 12.99 -14.23 -12.56
C ALA A 52 13.89 -13.08 -13.04
N ASP A 53 14.37 -13.10 -14.29
CA ASP A 53 15.26 -12.07 -14.82
C ASP A 53 14.51 -10.74 -14.98
N VAL A 54 13.23 -10.77 -15.37
CA VAL A 54 12.37 -9.57 -15.49
C VAL A 54 12.20 -8.87 -14.14
N GLU A 55 12.09 -9.63 -13.04
CA GLU A 55 12.00 -9.08 -11.69
C GLU A 55 13.37 -8.71 -11.09
N GLN A 56 14.43 -9.46 -11.41
CA GLN A 56 15.79 -9.13 -10.99
C GLN A 56 16.23 -7.76 -11.50
N VAL A 57 15.72 -7.29 -12.65
CA VAL A 57 16.07 -5.95 -13.12
C VAL A 57 15.44 -4.82 -12.30
N LEU A 58 14.51 -5.11 -11.40
CA LEU A 58 14.01 -4.19 -10.37
C LEU A 58 14.75 -4.37 -9.03
N GLN A 59 15.56 -5.42 -8.86
CA GLN A 59 16.37 -5.57 -7.66
C GLN A 59 17.46 -4.51 -7.65
N THR A 60 17.24 -3.55 -6.77
CA THR A 60 18.10 -2.41 -6.58
C THR A 60 19.30 -2.82 -5.72
N GLU A 61 20.52 -2.50 -6.15
CA GLU A 61 21.75 -2.86 -5.40
C GLU A 61 21.70 -2.34 -3.95
N GLU A 62 22.29 -3.11 -3.03
CA GLU A 62 22.47 -2.68 -1.64
C GLU A 62 23.29 -1.39 -1.57
N ASP A 63 22.85 -0.45 -0.73
CA ASP A 63 23.58 0.80 -0.55
C ASP A 63 24.90 0.54 0.18
N ARG A 64 25.95 1.23 -0.26
CA ARG A 64 27.19 1.26 0.53
C ARG A 64 26.93 2.05 1.81
N PRO A 65 27.51 1.64 2.95
CA PRO A 65 27.32 2.34 4.22
C PRO A 65 27.70 3.83 4.19
N GLU A 66 28.60 4.23 3.29
CA GLU A 66 29.06 5.61 3.12
C GLU A 66 28.02 6.53 2.46
N ASP A 67 27.11 5.97 1.66
CA ASP A 67 26.09 6.72 0.92
C ASP A 67 24.82 6.93 1.78
N LEU A 68 24.75 6.29 2.96
CA LEU A 68 23.63 6.34 3.88
C LEU A 68 23.63 7.64 4.69
N LYS A 69 22.57 8.44 4.54
CA LYS A 69 22.34 9.67 5.30
C LYS A 69 21.17 9.49 6.28
N PRO A 70 21.15 10.23 7.41
CA PRO A 70 20.01 10.22 8.33
C PRO A 70 18.72 10.59 7.62
N ARG A 71 17.61 9.91 7.95
CA ARG A 71 16.30 10.20 7.38
C ARG A 71 15.23 10.42 8.46
N PRO A 72 14.15 11.16 8.14
CA PRO A 72 12.99 11.28 9.01
C PRO A 72 12.38 9.91 9.37
N PRO A 73 11.92 9.68 10.61
CA PRO A 73 11.14 8.49 10.94
C PRO A 73 9.77 8.51 10.28
N VAL A 74 9.31 7.34 9.86
CA VAL A 74 7.93 7.11 9.42
C VAL A 74 7.17 6.41 10.55
N VAL A 75 6.06 7.00 10.98
CA VAL A 75 5.32 6.61 12.18
C VAL A 75 3.88 6.27 11.81
N THR A 76 3.42 5.05 12.08
CA THR A 76 2.01 4.71 11.93
C THR A 76 1.28 4.90 13.26
N VAL A 77 0.11 5.53 13.23
CA VAL A 77 -0.77 5.62 14.40
C VAL A 77 -1.85 4.55 14.32
N MET A 78 -1.92 3.70 15.35
CA MET A 78 -2.85 2.57 15.44
C MET A 78 -3.62 2.58 16.75
N GLY A 79 -4.75 1.86 16.81
CA GLY A 79 -5.60 1.79 17.99
C GLY A 79 -7.07 1.57 17.66
N HIS A 80 -7.88 1.35 18.69
CA HIS A 80 -9.33 1.13 18.58
C HIS A 80 -10.07 2.34 17.97
N VAL A 81 -11.26 2.09 17.42
CA VAL A 81 -12.20 3.16 17.02
C VAL A 81 -12.47 4.08 18.22
N ASP A 82 -12.64 5.38 17.96
CA ASP A 82 -12.92 6.41 18.98
C ASP A 82 -11.87 6.62 20.09
N HIS A 83 -10.68 6.00 19.98
CA HIS A 83 -9.54 6.32 20.85
C HIS A 83 -8.85 7.66 20.52
N GLY A 84 -9.32 8.36 19.49
CA GLY A 84 -8.84 9.70 19.13
C GLY A 84 -7.53 9.73 18.32
N LYS A 85 -7.28 8.71 17.47
CA LYS A 85 -6.13 8.68 16.54
C LYS A 85 -6.11 9.89 15.61
N THR A 86 -7.20 10.11 14.87
CA THR A 86 -7.35 11.24 13.95
C THR A 86 -7.25 12.57 14.69
N SER A 87 -7.87 12.68 15.86
CA SER A 87 -7.78 13.89 16.69
C SER A 87 -6.36 14.16 17.19
N LEU A 88 -5.58 13.12 17.51
CA LEU A 88 -4.17 13.26 17.89
C LEU A 88 -3.35 13.76 16.71
N LEU A 89 -3.56 13.18 15.52
CA LEU A 89 -2.90 13.58 14.29
C LEU A 89 -3.26 15.01 13.88
N ASP A 90 -4.52 15.40 14.01
CA ASP A 90 -4.98 16.78 13.79
C ASP A 90 -4.33 17.77 14.74
N ALA A 91 -4.24 17.41 16.02
CA ALA A 91 -3.58 18.23 17.02
C ALA A 91 -2.09 18.42 16.70
N LEU A 92 -1.40 17.39 16.21
CA LEU A 92 -0.01 17.44 15.76
C LEU A 92 0.17 18.23 14.45
N ARG A 93 -0.82 18.19 13.57
CA ARG A 93 -0.79 18.89 12.26
C ARG A 93 -1.22 20.36 12.36
N GLU A 94 -1.74 20.78 13.51
CA GLU A 94 -2.46 22.05 13.70
C GLU A 94 -3.63 22.24 12.71
N THR A 95 -4.26 21.14 12.29
CA THR A 95 -5.42 21.13 11.38
C THR A 95 -6.64 20.50 12.05
N ASP A 96 -7.80 20.56 11.40
CA ASP A 96 -9.06 19.99 11.92
C ASP A 96 -9.73 19.11 10.84
N VAL A 97 -9.08 18.00 10.47
CA VAL A 97 -9.57 17.06 9.44
C VAL A 97 -10.71 16.20 9.98
N ALA A 98 -10.64 15.75 11.24
CA ALA A 98 -11.63 14.90 11.88
C ALA A 98 -13.05 15.52 11.88
N ALA A 99 -13.16 16.85 11.98
CA ALA A 99 -14.45 17.55 11.90
C ALA A 99 -15.05 17.56 10.47
N HIS A 100 -14.23 17.37 9.45
CA HIS A 100 -14.63 17.45 8.03
C HIS A 100 -14.78 16.08 7.36
N GLU A 101 -14.31 14.98 7.98
CA GLU A 101 -14.50 13.62 7.48
C GLU A 101 -15.95 13.14 7.65
N ALA A 102 -16.48 12.50 6.60
CA ALA A 102 -17.84 11.98 6.60
C ALA A 102 -18.00 10.87 7.64
N GLY A 103 -18.88 11.08 8.61
CA GLY A 103 -19.13 10.14 9.71
C GLY A 103 -18.16 10.27 10.89
N GLY A 104 -17.26 11.26 10.89
CA GLY A 104 -16.35 11.53 12.00
C GLY A 104 -15.29 10.44 12.24
N ILE A 105 -15.02 9.62 11.23
CA ILE A 105 -14.02 8.54 11.27
C ILE A 105 -13.11 8.61 10.05
N THR A 106 -11.85 8.17 10.23
CA THR A 106 -10.88 8.05 9.14
C THR A 106 -11.15 6.80 8.31
N GLN A 107 -11.41 7.02 7.03
CA GLN A 107 -11.81 5.97 6.07
C GLN A 107 -10.72 5.62 5.06
N HIS A 108 -9.66 6.44 4.95
CA HIS A 108 -8.55 6.26 4.02
C HIS A 108 -7.21 6.30 4.76
N ILE A 109 -6.17 5.69 4.20
CA ILE A 109 -4.82 5.88 4.72
C ILE A 109 -4.30 7.24 4.25
N GLY A 110 -4.03 8.12 5.21
CA GLY A 110 -3.38 9.41 4.95
C GLY A 110 -1.90 9.35 5.31
N ALA A 111 -1.04 10.01 4.54
CA ALA A 111 0.36 10.20 4.92
C ALA A 111 0.70 11.70 4.85
N TYR A 112 1.36 12.21 5.89
CA TYR A 112 1.72 13.62 5.97
C TYR A 112 3.00 13.82 6.77
N GLN A 113 3.68 14.94 6.55
CA GLN A 113 4.92 15.27 7.23
C GLN A 113 4.74 16.48 8.15
N VAL A 114 5.14 16.33 9.41
CA VAL A 114 5.18 17.42 10.40
C VAL A 114 6.62 17.86 10.59
N VAL A 115 6.83 19.18 10.66
CA VAL A 115 8.11 19.78 11.00
C VAL A 115 8.09 20.15 12.48
N VAL A 116 9.06 19.68 13.24
CA VAL A 116 9.15 19.83 14.69
C VAL A 116 10.48 20.51 15.08
N GLY A 117 10.41 21.40 16.08
CA GLY A 117 11.56 22.10 16.65
C GLY A 117 12.49 22.75 15.61
N ASP A 118 13.78 22.38 15.66
CA ASP A 118 14.88 22.92 14.86
C ASP A 118 14.89 22.47 13.38
N GLY A 119 13.75 22.00 12.86
CA GLY A 119 13.60 21.56 11.46
C GLY A 119 13.65 20.05 11.25
N ALA A 120 13.64 19.27 12.34
CA ALA A 120 13.43 17.83 12.27
C ALA A 120 12.04 17.53 11.68
N ARG A 121 11.93 16.41 10.96
CA ARG A 121 10.67 16.03 10.30
C ARG A 121 10.24 14.66 10.76
N ILE A 122 8.95 14.46 10.87
CA ILE A 122 8.34 13.16 11.18
C ILE A 122 7.23 12.94 10.16
N THR A 123 7.23 11.77 9.53
CA THR A 123 6.17 11.39 8.60
C THR A 123 5.19 10.50 9.33
N PHE A 124 3.93 10.92 9.40
CA PHE A 124 2.86 10.15 10.00
C PHE A 124 2.03 9.44 8.93
N ILE A 125 1.66 8.20 9.22
CA ILE A 125 0.68 7.40 8.47
C ILE A 125 -0.54 7.21 9.38
N ASP A 126 -1.67 7.75 8.95
CA ASP A 126 -2.96 7.58 9.61
C ASP A 126 -3.63 6.30 9.10
N THR A 127 -3.99 5.39 9.99
CA THR A 127 -4.67 4.14 9.63
C THR A 127 -6.08 4.05 10.21
N PRO A 128 -7.08 3.59 9.44
CA PRO A 128 -8.43 3.38 9.94
C PRO A 128 -8.50 2.37 11.09
N GLY A 129 -9.30 2.69 12.12
CA GLY A 129 -9.49 1.86 13.31
C GLY A 129 -10.50 0.72 13.18
N HIS A 130 -11.36 0.74 12.17
CA HIS A 130 -12.46 -0.22 12.04
C HIS A 130 -11.96 -1.62 11.61
N GLU A 131 -12.63 -2.68 12.06
CA GLU A 131 -12.21 -4.08 11.83
C GLU A 131 -12.06 -4.41 10.34
N ALA A 132 -12.96 -3.90 9.49
CA ALA A 132 -12.91 -4.10 8.04
C ALA A 132 -11.59 -3.66 7.36
N PHE A 133 -10.75 -2.87 8.05
CA PHE A 133 -9.49 -2.33 7.52
C PHE A 133 -8.25 -3.01 8.09
N THR A 134 -8.33 -4.27 8.57
CA THR A 134 -7.17 -5.05 9.04
C THR A 134 -5.99 -5.04 8.07
N GLN A 135 -6.23 -5.20 6.77
CA GLN A 135 -5.15 -5.21 5.78
C GLN A 135 -4.47 -3.86 5.62
N MET A 136 -5.18 -2.76 5.85
CA MET A 136 -4.58 -1.42 5.86
C MET A 136 -3.66 -1.23 7.07
N ARG A 137 -4.04 -1.76 8.24
CA ARG A 137 -3.18 -1.73 9.43
C ARG A 137 -1.92 -2.57 9.23
N ALA A 138 -2.05 -3.79 8.71
CA ALA A 138 -0.90 -4.64 8.40
C ALA A 138 0.09 -3.94 7.43
N ARG A 139 -0.44 -3.27 6.39
CA ARG A 139 0.35 -2.45 5.46
C ARG A 139 1.04 -1.30 6.16
N GLY A 140 0.31 -0.53 6.98
CA GLY A 140 0.88 0.56 7.78
C GLY A 140 2.05 0.09 8.63
N ALA A 141 1.90 -1.01 9.38
CA ALA A 141 2.98 -1.57 10.20
C ALA A 141 4.23 -1.92 9.39
N GLN A 142 4.10 -2.57 8.22
CA GLN A 142 5.24 -3.00 7.41
C GLN A 142 6.05 -1.84 6.80
N VAL A 143 5.41 -0.69 6.62
CA VAL A 143 5.99 0.46 5.93
C VAL A 143 6.66 1.44 6.90
N THR A 144 6.42 1.29 8.20
CA THR A 144 6.85 2.24 9.21
C THR A 144 7.99 1.77 10.09
N ASP A 145 8.73 2.75 10.59
CA ASP A 145 9.88 2.56 11.48
C ASP A 145 9.44 2.46 12.94
N ILE A 146 8.32 3.11 13.30
CA ILE A 146 7.77 3.17 14.65
C ILE A 146 6.24 3.10 14.58
N VAL A 147 5.60 2.39 15.51
CA VAL A 147 4.15 2.39 15.69
C VAL A 147 3.76 3.15 16.95
N VAL A 148 2.87 4.13 16.86
CA VAL A 148 2.24 4.77 18.02
C VAL A 148 0.89 4.10 18.27
N LEU A 149 0.77 3.41 19.40
CA LEU A 149 -0.46 2.76 19.85
C LEU A 149 -1.28 3.71 20.71
N VAL A 150 -2.41 4.18 20.20
CA VAL A 150 -3.31 5.09 20.89
C VAL A 150 -4.34 4.29 21.70
N VAL A 151 -4.29 4.43 23.02
CA VAL A 151 -5.22 3.78 23.94
C VAL A 151 -5.93 4.87 24.74
N ALA A 152 -7.26 4.88 24.74
CA ALA A 152 -8.00 5.87 25.51
C ALA A 152 -8.02 5.49 27.00
N ALA A 153 -7.73 6.46 27.86
CA ALA A 153 -7.65 6.28 29.31
C ALA A 153 -8.99 5.95 29.97
N ASP A 154 -10.11 6.24 29.30
CA ASP A 154 -11.47 5.93 29.76
C ASP A 154 -11.95 4.53 29.34
N ASP A 155 -11.58 4.07 28.15
CA ASP A 155 -12.04 2.79 27.59
C ASP A 155 -11.18 1.60 28.01
N GLY A 156 -9.85 1.67 27.86
CA GLY A 156 -8.98 0.51 28.08
C GLY A 156 -8.46 -0.15 26.80
N VAL A 157 -7.84 -1.32 26.97
CA VAL A 157 -7.35 -2.15 25.86
C VAL A 157 -8.51 -2.93 25.23
N MET A 158 -8.86 -2.56 24.01
CA MET A 158 -9.95 -3.16 23.23
C MET A 158 -9.45 -4.15 22.15
N PRO A 159 -10.30 -5.01 21.56
CA PRO A 159 -9.88 -6.04 20.59
C PRO A 159 -9.04 -5.52 19.41
N GLN A 160 -9.38 -4.34 18.87
CA GLN A 160 -8.63 -3.71 17.76
C GLN A 160 -7.26 -3.18 18.23
N THR A 161 -7.12 -2.84 19.51
CA THR A 161 -5.83 -2.49 20.13
C THR A 161 -4.94 -3.73 20.19
N VAL A 162 -5.50 -4.88 20.58
CA VAL A 162 -4.79 -6.18 20.59
C VAL A 162 -4.35 -6.56 19.18
N GLU A 163 -5.21 -6.35 18.19
CA GLU A 163 -4.86 -6.57 16.79
C GLU A 163 -3.70 -5.67 16.32
N ALA A 164 -3.73 -4.38 16.68
CA ALA A 164 -2.64 -3.45 16.38
C ALA A 164 -1.31 -3.88 17.02
N ILE A 165 -1.34 -4.33 18.28
CA ILE A 165 -0.16 -4.88 18.98
C ILE A 165 0.40 -6.09 18.21
N ASN A 166 -0.46 -6.98 17.73
CA ASN A 166 -0.03 -8.15 16.96
C ASN A 166 0.59 -7.78 15.61
N HIS A 167 0.03 -6.80 14.89
CA HIS A 167 0.61 -6.32 13.63
C HIS A 167 1.97 -5.67 13.83
N ALA A 168 2.12 -4.81 14.85
CA ALA A 168 3.39 -4.18 15.18
C ALA A 168 4.47 -5.22 15.52
N ARG A 169 4.12 -6.24 16.30
CA ARG A 169 5.04 -7.35 16.62
C ARG A 169 5.38 -8.22 15.42
N ALA A 170 4.40 -8.55 14.59
CA ALA A 170 4.63 -9.36 13.39
C ALA A 170 5.52 -8.64 12.37
N ALA A 171 5.49 -7.30 12.36
CA ALA A 171 6.38 -6.47 11.54
C ALA A 171 7.72 -6.16 12.23
N GLU A 172 7.93 -6.62 13.48
CA GLU A 172 9.13 -6.33 14.29
C GLU A 172 9.42 -4.83 14.47
N VAL A 173 8.36 -4.01 14.50
CA VAL A 173 8.46 -2.55 14.61
C VAL A 173 8.32 -2.13 16.07
N PRO A 174 9.22 -1.28 16.61
CA PRO A 174 9.10 -0.78 17.97
C PRO A 174 7.82 0.05 18.14
N MET A 175 7.22 -0.07 19.33
CA MET A 175 5.96 0.60 19.65
C MET A 175 6.13 1.64 20.75
N ILE A 176 5.40 2.74 20.64
CA ILE A 176 5.23 3.77 21.66
C ILE A 176 3.75 3.83 22.02
N VAL A 177 3.42 3.80 23.30
CA VAL A 177 2.03 3.85 23.77
C VAL A 177 1.64 5.31 24.07
N ALA A 178 0.64 5.82 23.37
CA ALA A 178 0.03 7.11 23.65
C ALA A 178 -1.30 6.90 24.42
N ILE A 179 -1.30 7.17 25.71
CA ILE A 179 -2.50 7.08 26.56
C ILE A 179 -3.30 8.38 26.37
N ASN A 180 -4.35 8.34 25.56
CA ASN A 180 -5.13 9.51 25.16
C ASN A 180 -6.32 9.80 26.11
N LYS A 181 -6.91 10.99 25.98
CA LYS A 181 -8.08 11.47 26.74
C LYS A 181 -7.85 11.62 28.26
N ILE A 182 -6.64 11.99 28.67
CA ILE A 182 -6.32 12.27 30.09
C ILE A 182 -7.09 13.46 30.68
N ASP A 183 -7.73 14.28 29.84
CA ASP A 183 -8.58 15.38 30.25
C ASP A 183 -9.93 14.95 30.81
N LYS A 184 -10.33 13.68 30.62
CA LYS A 184 -11.59 13.15 31.15
C LYS A 184 -11.49 12.81 32.64
N PRO A 185 -12.53 13.07 33.44
CA PRO A 185 -12.53 12.79 34.88
C PRO A 185 -12.46 11.30 35.24
N GLY A 186 -12.69 10.40 34.28
CA GLY A 186 -12.56 8.94 34.45
C GLY A 186 -11.27 8.36 33.86
N ALA A 187 -10.31 9.20 33.46
CA ALA A 187 -9.04 8.75 32.91
C ALA A 187 -8.18 8.07 33.99
N ASP A 188 -7.77 6.83 33.73
CA ASP A 188 -6.88 6.09 34.62
C ASP A 188 -5.71 5.47 33.82
N PRO A 189 -4.60 6.22 33.63
CA PRO A 189 -3.43 5.74 32.90
C PRO A 189 -2.78 4.50 33.54
N ASP A 190 -2.79 4.37 34.86
CA ASP A 190 -2.18 3.25 35.56
C ASP A 190 -2.94 1.94 35.28
N ARG A 191 -4.27 2.00 35.21
CA ARG A 191 -5.08 0.87 34.75
C ARG A 191 -4.70 0.42 33.35
N ILE A 192 -4.48 1.35 32.40
CA ILE A 192 -4.06 1.01 31.03
C ILE A 192 -2.71 0.28 31.03
N ARG A 193 -1.74 0.78 31.80
CA ARG A 193 -0.41 0.13 31.92
C ARG A 193 -0.53 -1.31 32.42
N GLN A 194 -1.41 -1.56 33.39
CA GLN A 194 -1.66 -2.92 33.90
C GLN A 194 -2.35 -3.83 32.87
N GLU A 195 -3.31 -3.30 32.11
CA GLU A 195 -3.98 -4.06 31.04
C GLU A 195 -2.99 -4.45 29.93
N LEU A 196 -2.09 -3.54 29.55
CA LEU A 196 -1.06 -3.78 28.53
C LEU A 196 -0.10 -4.92 28.88
N LEU A 197 0.19 -5.14 30.17
CA LEU A 197 1.01 -6.27 30.63
C LEU A 197 0.42 -7.62 30.23
N GLN A 198 -0.92 -7.75 30.23
CA GLN A 198 -1.60 -9.01 29.86
C GLN A 198 -1.35 -9.38 28.40
N TYR A 199 -1.05 -8.38 27.58
CA TYR A 199 -0.72 -8.53 26.17
C TYR A 199 0.79 -8.50 25.94
N ASN A 200 1.63 -8.69 26.97
CA ASN A 200 3.10 -8.64 26.92
C ASN A 200 3.67 -7.27 26.48
N VAL A 201 2.93 -6.18 26.62
CA VAL A 201 3.44 -4.83 26.37
C VAL A 201 3.87 -4.27 27.72
N GLN A 202 5.17 -4.27 27.99
CA GLN A 202 5.72 -3.78 29.25
C GLN A 202 6.22 -2.35 29.07
N VAL A 203 5.55 -1.40 29.73
CA VAL A 203 5.92 0.01 29.66
C VAL A 203 7.13 0.32 30.54
N GLU A 204 7.89 1.37 30.20
CA GLU A 204 9.11 1.80 30.89
C GLU A 204 8.89 2.02 32.40
N LYS A 205 7.75 2.62 32.78
CA LYS A 205 7.39 2.84 34.20
C LYS A 205 7.25 1.55 35.01
N LEU A 206 7.04 0.41 34.36
CA LEU A 206 6.97 -0.91 34.97
C LEU A 206 8.24 -1.75 34.74
N GLY A 207 9.32 -1.11 34.30
CA GLY A 207 10.62 -1.74 34.03
C GLY A 207 10.73 -2.42 32.67
N GLY A 208 9.81 -2.11 31.74
CA GLY A 208 9.84 -2.60 30.36
C GLY A 208 10.62 -1.70 29.40
N ASP A 209 10.48 -1.98 28.12
CA ASP A 209 11.16 -1.33 26.98
C ASP A 209 10.24 -0.43 26.15
N VAL A 210 8.92 -0.49 26.36
CA VAL A 210 7.95 0.30 25.62
C VAL A 210 7.78 1.68 26.27
N LEU A 211 8.03 2.74 25.52
CA LEU A 211 7.78 4.11 25.99
C LEU A 211 6.28 4.36 26.10
N ASP A 212 5.83 4.99 27.20
CA ASP A 212 4.45 5.43 27.38
C ASP A 212 4.36 6.94 27.63
N VAL A 213 3.46 7.60 26.91
CA VAL A 213 3.22 9.04 27.01
C VAL A 213 1.73 9.30 27.24
N GLU A 214 1.43 10.13 28.23
CA GLU A 214 0.09 10.58 28.55
C GLU A 214 -0.27 11.80 27.70
N VAL A 215 -1.34 11.73 26.91
CA VAL A 215 -1.72 12.78 25.96
C VAL A 215 -3.19 13.16 26.06
N SER A 216 -3.49 14.43 25.78
CA SER A 216 -4.85 14.87 25.47
C SER A 216 -4.84 15.56 24.12
N ALA A 217 -5.39 14.88 23.10
CA ALA A 217 -5.57 15.47 21.77
C ALA A 217 -6.45 16.74 21.82
N LEU A 218 -7.47 16.77 22.68
CA LEU A 218 -8.40 17.89 22.79
C LEU A 218 -7.78 19.11 23.49
N LYS A 219 -7.04 18.89 24.58
CA LYS A 219 -6.37 19.96 25.34
C LYS A 219 -4.98 20.29 24.81
N ARG A 220 -4.48 19.54 23.83
CA ARG A 220 -3.12 19.60 23.30
C ARG A 220 -2.06 19.50 24.40
N GLN A 221 -2.24 18.52 25.29
CA GLN A 221 -1.31 18.23 26.39
C GLN A 221 -0.51 16.96 26.06
N GLY A 222 0.78 16.94 26.40
CA GLY A 222 1.67 15.79 26.19
C GLY A 222 2.08 15.54 24.74
N LEU A 223 1.73 16.43 23.80
CA LEU A 223 2.09 16.27 22.39
C LEU A 223 3.60 16.45 22.15
N ASP A 224 4.21 17.42 22.84
CA ASP A 224 5.65 17.65 22.76
C ASP A 224 6.42 16.45 23.31
N ASP A 225 5.98 15.90 24.45
CA ASP A 225 6.56 14.69 25.05
C ASP A 225 6.44 13.48 24.11
N LEU A 226 5.32 13.34 23.39
CA LEU A 226 5.13 12.27 22.40
C LEU A 226 6.07 12.44 21.20
N ILE A 227 6.25 13.67 20.71
CA ILE A 227 7.20 13.98 19.64
C ILE A 227 8.63 13.66 20.08
N GLU A 228 9.01 14.06 21.29
CA GLU A 228 10.35 13.80 21.85
C GLU A 228 10.59 12.29 21.99
N ALA A 229 9.61 11.53 22.48
CA ALA A 229 9.69 10.07 22.56
C ALA A 229 9.88 9.42 21.18
N ILE A 230 9.16 9.90 20.16
CA ILE A 230 9.32 9.41 18.77
C ILE A 230 10.72 9.71 18.24
N LEU A 231 11.23 10.93 18.47
CA LEU A 231 12.56 11.32 18.01
C LEU A 231 13.65 10.51 18.72
N LEU A 232 13.55 10.32 20.03
CA LEU A 232 14.47 9.49 20.80
C LEU A 232 14.49 8.05 20.28
N GLN A 233 13.31 7.47 20.04
CA GLN A 233 13.20 6.12 19.48
C GLN A 233 13.83 6.05 18.08
N ALA A 234 13.65 7.08 17.25
CA ALA A 234 14.24 7.15 15.92
C ALA A 234 15.78 7.25 15.97
N GLU A 235 16.35 7.97 16.94
CA GLU A 235 17.80 8.05 17.16
C GLU A 235 18.38 6.68 17.56
N LEU A 236 17.68 5.92 18.41
CA LEU A 236 18.09 4.55 18.79
C LEU A 236 18.10 3.58 17.60
N LEU A 237 17.20 3.78 16.64
CA LEU A 237 17.11 2.97 15.42
C LEU A 237 18.15 3.35 14.35
N ASP A 238 18.86 4.47 14.50
CA ASP A 238 19.86 4.98 13.55
C ASP A 238 19.33 4.98 12.09
N LEU A 239 18.13 5.55 11.91
CA LEU A 239 17.40 5.50 10.65
C LEU A 239 18.15 6.22 9.52
N LYS A 240 18.52 5.45 8.49
CA LYS A 240 19.28 5.92 7.33
C LYS A 240 18.64 5.54 6.01
N ALA A 241 18.89 6.34 4.97
CA ALA A 241 18.67 6.00 3.58
C ALA A 241 19.65 6.72 2.67
N ASN A 242 19.86 6.17 1.47
CA ASN A 242 20.62 6.85 0.42
C ASN A 242 19.67 7.72 -0.43
N PRO A 243 19.80 9.05 -0.45
CA PRO A 243 19.01 9.92 -1.32
C PRO A 243 19.55 10.03 -2.75
N ASP A 244 20.81 9.66 -3.00
CA ASP A 244 21.54 9.92 -4.24
C ASP A 244 21.32 8.82 -5.31
N ARG A 245 20.20 8.08 -5.21
CA ARG A 245 19.82 6.96 -6.08
C ARG A 245 18.40 7.13 -6.65
N PRO A 246 18.02 6.37 -7.69
CA PRO A 246 16.64 6.33 -8.16
C PRO A 246 15.66 5.98 -7.04
N ALA A 247 14.51 6.63 -7.03
CA ALA A 247 13.54 6.45 -5.95
C ALA A 247 12.97 5.03 -5.91
N GLU A 248 12.88 4.51 -4.69
CA GLU A 248 12.22 3.27 -4.35
C GLU A 248 11.27 3.57 -3.18
N GLY A 249 10.07 3.03 -3.24
CA GLY A 249 9.03 3.33 -2.28
C GLY A 249 7.90 2.32 -2.32
N VAL A 250 6.82 2.67 -1.64
CA VAL A 250 5.62 1.84 -1.56
C VAL A 250 4.40 2.71 -1.79
N ILE A 251 3.42 2.16 -2.50
CA ILE A 251 2.14 2.83 -2.72
C ILE A 251 1.31 2.68 -1.44
N ILE A 252 0.96 3.80 -0.84
CA ILE A 252 0.14 3.85 0.37
C ILE A 252 -1.34 3.72 0.01
N GLU A 253 -1.79 4.50 -0.97
CA GLU A 253 -3.19 4.53 -1.41
C GLU A 253 -3.26 4.98 -2.87
N ALA A 254 -4.28 4.52 -3.59
CA ALA A 254 -4.51 4.89 -4.98
C ALA A 254 -5.98 5.28 -5.23
N LYS A 255 -6.19 6.31 -6.05
CA LYS A 255 -7.52 6.83 -6.38
C LYS A 255 -7.60 7.29 -7.82
N LEU A 256 -8.82 7.37 -8.36
CA LEU A 256 -9.08 7.88 -9.70
C LEU A 256 -9.70 9.27 -9.62
N GLU A 257 -8.94 10.30 -10.01
CA GLU A 257 -9.43 11.68 -10.00
C GLU A 257 -9.94 12.13 -11.36
N GLN A 258 -11.12 12.77 -11.37
CA GLN A 258 -11.73 13.31 -12.58
C GLN A 258 -10.83 14.41 -13.17
N GLY A 259 -10.41 14.23 -14.43
CA GLY A 259 -9.56 15.18 -15.15
C GLY A 259 -8.05 15.04 -14.88
N ARG A 260 -7.63 14.43 -13.77
CA ARG A 260 -6.21 14.16 -13.46
C ARG A 260 -5.79 12.72 -13.80
N GLY A 261 -6.75 11.80 -13.87
CA GLY A 261 -6.52 10.38 -14.13
C GLY A 261 -6.16 9.62 -12.86
N PRO A 262 -5.53 8.44 -12.99
CA PRO A 262 -5.09 7.66 -11.82
C PRO A 262 -3.96 8.39 -11.09
N VAL A 263 -4.13 8.52 -9.78
CA VAL A 263 -3.16 9.14 -8.87
C VAL A 263 -2.92 8.20 -7.70
N ALA A 264 -1.69 8.18 -7.19
CA ALA A 264 -1.35 7.35 -6.05
C ALA A 264 -0.46 8.13 -5.08
N THR A 265 -0.69 7.92 -3.79
CA THR A 265 0.17 8.40 -2.72
C THR A 265 1.29 7.41 -2.54
N VAL A 266 2.52 7.84 -2.78
CA VAL A 266 3.74 7.03 -2.68
C VAL A 266 4.54 7.52 -1.48
N LEU A 267 4.98 6.59 -0.64
CA LEU A 267 5.99 6.87 0.37
C LEU A 267 7.36 6.46 -0.16
N VAL A 268 8.26 7.43 -0.34
CA VAL A 268 9.63 7.19 -0.77
C VAL A 268 10.42 6.58 0.39
N ARG A 269 11.02 5.40 0.20
CA ARG A 269 11.87 4.74 1.21
C ARG A 269 13.34 5.06 1.00
N ARG A 270 13.80 5.02 -0.25
CA ARG A 270 15.18 5.26 -0.67
C ARG A 270 15.21 6.08 -1.95
N GLY A 271 16.29 6.79 -2.20
CA GLY A 271 16.47 7.64 -3.36
C GLY A 271 15.65 8.91 -3.33
N THR A 272 15.71 9.64 -4.44
CA THR A 272 14.97 10.89 -4.63
C THR A 272 14.13 10.78 -5.90
N LEU A 273 12.83 11.03 -5.77
CA LEU A 273 11.89 11.00 -6.89
C LEU A 273 11.81 12.38 -7.52
N HIS A 274 11.88 12.46 -8.85
CA HIS A 274 11.80 13.71 -9.60
C HIS A 274 10.65 13.73 -10.59
N VAL A 275 10.18 14.93 -10.93
CA VAL A 275 9.22 15.10 -12.02
C VAL A 275 9.88 14.71 -13.35
N GLY A 276 9.25 13.80 -14.08
CA GLY A 276 9.76 13.25 -15.34
C GLY A 276 10.29 11.82 -15.23
N ASP A 277 10.50 11.31 -14.02
CA ASP A 277 10.99 9.95 -13.80
C ASP A 277 9.99 8.91 -14.33
N VAL A 278 10.52 7.83 -14.89
CA VAL A 278 9.74 6.67 -15.32
C VAL A 278 9.73 5.67 -14.16
N PHE A 279 8.58 5.09 -13.86
CA PHE A 279 8.43 4.19 -12.73
C PHE A 279 7.55 2.99 -13.04
N VAL A 280 7.72 1.96 -12.22
CA VAL A 280 6.83 0.80 -12.11
C VAL A 280 6.22 0.81 -10.72
N GLY A 281 4.89 0.78 -10.65
CA GLY A 281 4.11 0.65 -9.42
C GLY A 281 3.29 -0.63 -9.47
N GLY A 282 3.80 -1.70 -8.87
CA GLY A 282 3.16 -3.01 -8.95
C GLY A 282 3.02 -3.52 -10.38
N ALA A 283 1.80 -3.79 -10.83
CA ALA A 283 1.51 -4.20 -12.21
C ALA A 283 1.28 -3.01 -13.17
N GLU A 284 1.30 -1.77 -12.68
CA GLU A 284 1.15 -0.57 -13.50
C GLU A 284 2.49 0.15 -13.67
N TRP A 285 2.61 0.96 -14.72
CA TRP A 285 3.76 1.82 -14.95
C TRP A 285 3.31 3.20 -15.38
N GLY A 286 4.25 4.13 -15.35
CA GLY A 286 3.98 5.50 -15.75
C GLY A 286 5.21 6.36 -15.80
N ARG A 287 4.97 7.65 -16.09
CA ARG A 287 5.97 8.71 -15.99
C ARG A 287 5.43 9.80 -15.09
N VAL A 288 6.22 10.29 -14.15
CA VAL A 288 5.83 11.35 -13.22
C VAL A 288 5.52 12.62 -13.98
N ARG A 289 4.24 12.95 -14.15
CA ARG A 289 3.76 14.20 -14.78
C ARG A 289 3.78 15.37 -13.80
N ALA A 290 3.43 15.09 -12.56
CA ALA A 290 3.42 16.03 -11.47
C ALA A 290 3.51 15.29 -10.14
N MET A 291 4.03 15.98 -9.14
CA MET A 291 4.05 15.54 -7.75
C MET A 291 3.43 16.62 -6.88
N MET A 292 2.67 16.21 -5.86
CA MET A 292 2.07 17.13 -4.89
C MET A 292 2.29 16.63 -3.46
N ASP A 293 2.43 17.55 -2.52
CA ASP A 293 2.42 17.24 -1.09
C ASP A 293 0.98 17.07 -0.56
N GLU A 294 0.84 16.74 0.74
CA GLU A 294 -0.46 16.57 1.38
C GLU A 294 -1.32 17.85 1.43
N ARG A 295 -0.74 19.01 1.10
CA ARG A 295 -1.43 20.32 1.05
C ARG A 295 -1.76 20.72 -0.39
N GLY A 296 -1.52 19.86 -1.37
CA GLY A 296 -1.75 20.12 -2.79
C GLY A 296 -0.72 21.08 -3.42
N ARG A 297 0.39 21.36 -2.73
CA ARG A 297 1.49 22.16 -3.29
C ARG A 297 2.34 21.29 -4.19
N LYS A 298 2.72 21.82 -5.35
CA LYS A 298 3.55 21.09 -6.32
C LYS A 298 4.97 20.92 -5.78
N LEU A 299 5.50 19.71 -5.90
CA LEU A 299 6.88 19.35 -5.57
C LEU A 299 7.66 19.08 -6.86
N ALA A 300 8.92 19.51 -6.88
CA ALA A 300 9.86 19.19 -7.97
C ALA A 300 10.61 17.88 -7.70
N GLU A 301 10.93 17.64 -6.43
CA GLU A 301 11.63 16.46 -5.92
C GLU A 301 10.97 15.99 -4.60
N ALA A 302 11.06 14.70 -4.31
CA ALA A 302 10.64 14.09 -3.05
C ALA A 302 11.71 13.12 -2.56
N GLY A 303 12.23 13.37 -1.35
CA GLY A 303 13.32 12.58 -0.76
C GLY A 303 12.81 11.41 0.10
N PRO A 304 13.74 10.66 0.74
CA PRO A 304 13.39 9.56 1.62
C PRO A 304 12.48 9.96 2.77
N SER A 305 11.59 9.05 3.14
CA SER A 305 10.51 9.21 4.13
C SER A 305 9.47 10.27 3.79
N GLN A 306 9.51 10.91 2.63
CA GLN A 306 8.51 11.91 2.24
C GLN A 306 7.33 11.26 1.51
N PRO A 307 6.08 11.47 1.97
CA PRO A 307 4.90 11.05 1.23
C PRO A 307 4.62 12.04 0.10
N VAL A 308 4.28 11.54 -1.08
CA VAL A 308 4.02 12.35 -2.27
C VAL A 308 2.89 11.77 -3.11
N GLU A 309 1.97 12.62 -3.55
CA GLU A 309 0.93 12.25 -4.51
C GLU A 309 1.52 12.32 -5.92
N VAL A 310 1.66 11.17 -6.56
CA VAL A 310 2.27 11.00 -7.89
C VAL A 310 1.17 10.89 -8.95
N LEU A 311 1.31 11.70 -10.00
CA LEU A 311 0.44 11.69 -11.17
C LEU A 311 1.18 11.13 -12.38
N GLY A 312 0.50 10.25 -13.13
CA GLY A 312 1.04 9.72 -14.39
C GLY A 312 1.06 8.21 -14.51
N PHE A 313 0.38 7.50 -13.62
CA PHE A 313 0.08 6.09 -13.81
C PHE A 313 -0.85 5.88 -15.01
N GLN A 314 -0.64 4.80 -15.76
CA GLN A 314 -1.55 4.40 -16.84
C GLN A 314 -2.82 3.71 -16.34
N GLY A 315 -2.77 3.09 -15.16
CA GLY A 315 -3.89 2.47 -14.47
C GLY A 315 -3.81 2.74 -12.97
N THR A 316 -4.84 2.36 -12.22
CA THR A 316 -4.82 2.49 -10.75
C THR A 316 -3.99 1.33 -10.18
N PRO A 317 -2.84 1.59 -9.52
CA PRO A 317 -2.07 0.53 -8.91
C PRO A 317 -2.76 0.00 -7.63
N GLU A 318 -2.31 -1.14 -7.11
CA GLU A 318 -2.83 -1.68 -5.85
C GLU A 318 -2.13 -1.00 -4.65
N ALA A 319 -2.87 -0.78 -3.57
CA ALA A 319 -2.31 -0.21 -2.36
C ALA A 319 -1.43 -1.26 -1.65
N GLY A 320 -0.18 -0.91 -1.36
CA GLY A 320 0.87 -1.80 -0.85
C GLY A 320 1.81 -2.34 -1.93
N ASP A 321 1.57 -2.06 -3.22
CA ASP A 321 2.50 -2.41 -4.28
C ASP A 321 3.81 -1.60 -4.16
N ASP A 322 4.93 -2.25 -4.50
CA ASP A 322 6.23 -1.59 -4.60
C ASP A 322 6.24 -0.54 -5.72
N PHE A 323 6.91 0.57 -5.45
CA PHE A 323 7.16 1.65 -6.40
C PHE A 323 8.65 1.76 -6.67
N VAL A 324 9.07 1.62 -7.93
CA VAL A 324 10.48 1.64 -8.32
C VAL A 324 10.66 2.53 -9.54
N VAL A 325 11.56 3.51 -9.45
CA VAL A 325 11.99 4.31 -10.60
C VAL A 325 12.94 3.48 -11.47
N VAL A 326 12.68 3.51 -12.78
CA VAL A 326 13.46 2.80 -13.79
C VAL A 326 13.96 3.77 -14.85
N GLY A 327 15.12 3.47 -15.44
CA GLY A 327 15.76 4.38 -16.40
C GLY A 327 15.06 4.46 -17.77
N GLU A 328 14.31 3.43 -18.17
CA GLU A 328 13.73 3.33 -19.52
C GLU A 328 12.26 2.88 -19.50
N GLU A 329 11.43 3.49 -20.35
CA GLU A 329 10.00 3.15 -20.50
C GLU A 329 9.76 1.76 -21.06
N ALA A 330 10.60 1.30 -22.00
CA ALA A 330 10.47 -0.04 -22.59
C ALA A 330 10.54 -1.11 -21.50
N LYS A 331 11.48 -0.94 -20.56
CA LYS A 331 11.68 -1.82 -19.42
C LYS A 331 10.52 -1.75 -18.43
N ALA A 332 10.02 -0.55 -18.14
CA ALA A 332 8.86 -0.36 -17.25
C ALA A 332 7.64 -1.12 -17.77
N ARG A 333 7.40 -0.99 -19.08
CA ARG A 333 6.29 -1.65 -19.77
C ARG A 333 6.39 -3.17 -19.77
N GLU A 334 7.57 -3.72 -20.07
CA GLU A 334 7.82 -5.17 -20.07
C GLU A 334 7.52 -5.80 -18.71
N VAL A 335 7.99 -5.16 -17.62
CA VAL A 335 7.73 -5.60 -16.24
C VAL A 335 6.24 -5.55 -15.89
N SER A 336 5.55 -4.46 -16.24
CA SER A 336 4.13 -4.32 -15.96
C SER A 336 3.27 -5.33 -16.73
N GLU A 337 3.52 -5.52 -18.02
CA GLU A 337 2.79 -6.51 -18.84
C GLU A 337 2.99 -7.93 -18.28
N TYR A 338 4.21 -8.27 -17.90
CA TYR A 338 4.52 -9.53 -17.23
C TYR A 338 3.73 -9.71 -15.92
N ARG A 339 3.74 -8.72 -15.03
CA ARG A 339 3.00 -8.78 -13.76
C ARG A 339 1.49 -8.86 -13.98
N LYS A 340 0.93 -8.17 -14.98
CA LYS A 340 -0.48 -8.26 -15.37
C LYS A 340 -0.85 -9.67 -15.80
N GLU A 341 -0.01 -10.31 -16.61
CA GLU A 341 -0.22 -11.69 -17.05
C GLU A 341 -0.17 -12.68 -15.89
N GLN A 342 0.81 -12.55 -14.99
CA GLN A 342 0.91 -13.39 -13.80
C GLN A 342 -0.32 -13.24 -12.88
N ARG A 343 -0.80 -12.00 -12.67
CA ARG A 343 -2.04 -11.74 -11.91
C ARG A 343 -3.26 -12.37 -12.60
N ARG A 344 -3.37 -12.24 -13.92
CA ARG A 344 -4.45 -12.87 -14.72
C ARG A 344 -4.43 -14.39 -14.57
N ARG A 345 -3.26 -15.02 -14.66
CA ARG A 345 -3.08 -16.47 -14.49
C ARG A 345 -3.44 -16.92 -13.08
N LYS A 346 -2.98 -16.21 -12.03
CA LYS A 346 -3.34 -16.47 -10.63
C LYS A 346 -4.85 -16.38 -10.37
N ARG A 347 -5.53 -15.43 -11.03
CA ARG A 347 -7.00 -15.28 -10.91
C ARG A 347 -7.74 -16.45 -11.56
N LEU A 348 -7.27 -16.91 -12.72
CA LEU A 348 -7.83 -18.09 -13.41
C LEU A 348 -7.61 -19.38 -12.60
N THR A 349 -6.46 -19.56 -11.95
CA THR A 349 -6.20 -20.74 -11.10
C THR A 349 -6.94 -20.69 -9.76
N ARG A 350 -7.16 -19.52 -9.15
CA ARG A 350 -8.05 -19.39 -7.97
C ARG A 350 -9.52 -19.68 -8.29
N GLY A 351 -9.96 -19.42 -9.52
CA GLY A 351 -11.29 -19.81 -10.02
C GLY A 351 -11.44 -21.29 -10.34
N ALA A 352 -10.32 -22.02 -10.50
CA ALA A 352 -10.30 -23.46 -10.69
C ALA A 352 -10.42 -24.20 -9.35
N THR A 353 -11.48 -23.93 -8.58
CA THR A 353 -12.00 -24.95 -7.66
C THR A 353 -12.32 -26.20 -8.47
N SER A 354 -11.91 -27.38 -7.98
CA SER A 354 -12.16 -28.65 -8.66
C SER A 354 -13.61 -28.74 -9.14
N VAL A 355 -13.84 -29.37 -10.30
CA VAL A 355 -15.19 -29.56 -10.85
C VAL A 355 -16.12 -30.19 -9.80
N GLU A 356 -15.59 -31.01 -8.89
CA GLU A 356 -16.28 -31.53 -7.70
C GLU A 356 -16.69 -30.46 -6.69
N ALA A 357 -15.85 -29.47 -6.39
CA ALA A 357 -16.18 -28.35 -5.50
C ALA A 357 -17.19 -27.37 -6.13
N LEU A 358 -17.19 -27.23 -7.46
CA LEU A 358 -18.24 -26.48 -8.18
C LEU A 358 -19.57 -27.26 -8.18
N LEU A 359 -19.53 -28.58 -8.39
CA LEU A 359 -20.72 -29.44 -8.36
C LEU A 359 -21.30 -29.61 -6.96
N SER A 360 -20.48 -29.59 -5.90
CA SER A 360 -20.96 -29.59 -4.51
C SER A 360 -21.60 -28.25 -4.15
N LYS A 361 -20.99 -27.12 -4.52
CA LYS A 361 -21.60 -25.78 -4.37
C LYS A 361 -22.93 -25.65 -5.12
N LEU A 362 -23.04 -26.21 -6.33
CA LEU A 362 -24.30 -26.25 -7.10
C LEU A 362 -25.37 -27.15 -6.47
N LYS A 363 -24.99 -28.21 -5.74
CA LYS A 363 -25.92 -29.09 -5.02
C LYS A 363 -26.33 -28.55 -3.64
N GLU A 364 -25.51 -27.70 -3.02
CA GLU A 364 -25.75 -27.14 -1.69
C GLU A 364 -26.33 -25.71 -1.68
N SER A 365 -26.24 -24.95 -2.78
CA SER A 365 -26.72 -23.56 -2.76
C SER A 365 -28.25 -23.46 -2.93
N LYS A 366 -28.96 -23.53 -1.79
CA LYS A 366 -30.33 -22.98 -1.65
C LYS A 366 -30.33 -21.47 -1.39
N ALA A 367 -29.16 -20.87 -1.14
CA ALA A 367 -29.04 -19.45 -0.87
C ALA A 367 -29.22 -18.65 -2.18
N GLN A 368 -30.11 -17.65 -2.17
CA GLN A 368 -30.21 -16.68 -3.25
C GLN A 368 -28.94 -15.83 -3.30
N GLU A 369 -28.35 -15.72 -4.48
CA GLU A 369 -27.22 -14.81 -4.71
C GLU A 369 -27.78 -13.41 -4.95
N PHE A 370 -27.33 -12.45 -4.14
CA PHE A 370 -27.64 -11.04 -4.33
C PHE A 370 -26.46 -10.38 -5.06
N PRO A 371 -26.60 -10.09 -6.37
CA PRO A 371 -25.52 -9.50 -7.15
C PRO A 371 -25.29 -8.06 -6.72
N VAL A 372 -24.03 -7.71 -6.48
CA VAL A 372 -23.61 -6.36 -6.06
C VAL A 372 -22.51 -5.87 -6.97
N ILE A 373 -22.63 -4.60 -7.40
CA ILE A 373 -21.54 -3.84 -8.02
C ILE A 373 -21.03 -2.84 -6.99
N VAL A 374 -19.72 -2.83 -6.75
CA VAL A 374 -19.08 -1.95 -5.77
C VAL A 374 -18.23 -0.93 -6.50
N LYS A 375 -18.49 0.35 -6.22
CA LYS A 375 -17.63 1.47 -6.62
C LYS A 375 -17.19 2.22 -5.38
N ALA A 376 -15.89 2.47 -5.28
CA ALA A 376 -15.30 3.23 -4.20
C ALA A 376 -14.45 4.38 -4.76
N ASP A 377 -14.23 5.39 -3.95
CA ASP A 377 -13.38 6.53 -4.24
C ASP A 377 -11.89 6.18 -4.23
N VAL A 378 -11.46 5.28 -3.35
CA VAL A 378 -10.08 4.79 -3.23
C VAL A 378 -10.00 3.26 -3.25
N GLN A 379 -8.82 2.74 -3.58
CA GLN A 379 -8.57 1.30 -3.70
C GLN A 379 -8.68 0.57 -2.37
N GLY A 380 -8.14 1.12 -1.29
CA GLY A 380 -8.20 0.48 0.02
C GLY A 380 -9.64 0.28 0.53
N SER A 381 -10.51 1.27 0.37
CA SER A 381 -11.92 1.17 0.79
C SER A 381 -12.68 0.14 -0.05
N LEU A 382 -12.36 0.02 -1.35
CA LEU A 382 -12.92 -1.03 -2.21
C LEU A 382 -12.62 -2.42 -1.66
N GLU A 383 -11.36 -2.68 -1.29
CA GLU A 383 -10.91 -3.97 -0.76
C GLU A 383 -11.60 -4.31 0.57
N ALA A 384 -11.70 -3.33 1.46
CA ALA A 384 -12.37 -3.48 2.75
C ALA A 384 -13.87 -3.81 2.59
N ILE A 385 -14.56 -3.11 1.68
CA ILE A 385 -15.99 -3.35 1.41
C ILE A 385 -16.20 -4.73 0.79
N VAL A 386 -15.37 -5.12 -0.19
CA VAL A 386 -15.48 -6.44 -0.83
C VAL A 386 -15.29 -7.56 0.20
N GLN A 387 -14.27 -7.46 1.07
CA GLN A 387 -14.06 -8.45 2.13
C GLN A 387 -15.19 -8.48 3.17
N ALA A 388 -15.76 -7.32 3.50
CA ALA A 388 -16.91 -7.25 4.37
C ALA A 388 -18.13 -7.94 3.71
N LEU A 389 -18.40 -7.67 2.43
CA LEU A 389 -19.49 -8.30 1.68
C LEU A 389 -19.31 -9.81 1.56
N GLU A 390 -18.08 -10.31 1.38
CA GLU A 390 -17.80 -11.75 1.36
C GLU A 390 -18.09 -12.44 2.70
N LYS A 391 -17.91 -11.73 3.82
CA LYS A 391 -18.24 -12.22 5.16
C LYS A 391 -19.73 -12.08 5.49
N ILE A 392 -20.44 -11.18 4.82
CA ILE A 392 -21.86 -10.90 5.03
C ILE A 392 -22.70 -11.90 4.23
N GLY A 393 -23.55 -12.64 4.95
CA GLY A 393 -24.50 -13.56 4.34
C GLY A 393 -25.05 -14.54 5.37
N ASN A 394 -26.01 -15.35 4.95
CA ASN A 394 -26.55 -16.46 5.71
C ASN A 394 -26.87 -17.64 4.78
N GLU A 395 -27.55 -18.66 5.29
CA GLU A 395 -27.93 -19.85 4.51
C GLU A 395 -29.00 -19.54 3.44
N GLU A 396 -29.66 -18.37 3.52
CA GLU A 396 -30.75 -17.97 2.63
C GLU A 396 -30.32 -16.95 1.55
N ILE A 397 -29.40 -16.03 1.85
CA ILE A 397 -28.93 -14.97 0.95
C ILE A 397 -27.42 -14.77 1.12
N ARG A 398 -26.69 -14.69 0.00
CA ARG A 398 -25.27 -14.34 -0.02
C ARG A 398 -25.01 -13.20 -0.99
N ALA A 399 -24.17 -12.24 -0.58
CA ALA A 399 -23.72 -11.19 -1.48
C ALA A 399 -22.73 -11.79 -2.51
N HIS A 400 -22.94 -11.48 -3.78
CA HIS A 400 -22.03 -11.85 -4.86
C HIS A 400 -21.53 -10.60 -5.57
N VAL A 401 -20.26 -10.26 -5.40
CA VAL A 401 -19.67 -9.08 -6.05
C VAL A 401 -19.36 -9.41 -7.51
N ILE A 402 -20.16 -8.88 -8.43
CA ILE A 402 -19.97 -9.06 -9.89
C ILE A 402 -18.80 -8.21 -10.37
N HIS A 403 -18.78 -6.94 -9.96
CA HIS A 403 -17.80 -5.96 -10.41
C HIS A 403 -17.43 -5.04 -9.25
N ALA A 404 -16.12 -4.79 -9.11
CA ALA A 404 -15.56 -3.90 -8.11
C ALA A 404 -14.49 -3.03 -8.79
N ALA A 405 -14.63 -1.70 -8.70
CA ALA A 405 -13.63 -0.78 -9.26
C ALA A 405 -13.57 0.54 -8.49
N VAL A 406 -12.45 1.25 -8.66
CA VAL A 406 -12.24 2.59 -8.12
C VAL A 406 -12.74 3.65 -9.11
N GLY A 407 -13.38 4.70 -8.61
CA GLY A 407 -13.92 5.82 -9.36
C GLY A 407 -15.45 5.86 -9.38
N GLY A 408 -15.98 6.88 -10.06
CA GLY A 408 -17.43 7.07 -10.20
C GLY A 408 -18.12 5.95 -11.01
N VAL A 409 -19.45 5.90 -10.88
CA VAL A 409 -20.29 4.97 -11.65
C VAL A 409 -20.26 5.37 -13.14
N THR A 410 -20.06 4.38 -14.02
CA THR A 410 -20.00 4.54 -15.48
C THR A 410 -21.20 3.88 -16.16
N GLU A 411 -21.46 4.21 -17.44
CA GLU A 411 -22.54 3.57 -18.22
C GLU A 411 -22.37 2.05 -18.35
N THR A 412 -21.11 1.57 -18.38
CA THR A 412 -20.81 0.14 -18.40
C THR A 412 -21.28 -0.55 -17.13
N ASP A 413 -21.16 0.11 -15.98
CA ASP A 413 -21.64 -0.42 -14.69
C ASP A 413 -23.16 -0.50 -14.65
N VAL A 414 -23.84 0.51 -15.20
CA VAL A 414 -25.31 0.53 -15.32
C VAL A 414 -25.82 -0.56 -16.27
N THR A 415 -25.02 -0.94 -17.27
CA THR A 415 -25.36 -2.02 -18.21
C THR A 415 -25.10 -3.41 -17.60
N LEU A 416 -24.13 -3.50 -16.68
CA LEU A 416 -23.81 -4.71 -15.92
C LEU A 416 -24.81 -5.01 -14.79
N ALA A 417 -25.42 -3.96 -14.23
CA ALA A 417 -26.50 -4.02 -13.24
C ALA A 417 -27.84 -4.40 -13.89
#